data_AF-A0A5C7WB27-F1
#
_entry.id   AF-A0A5C7WB27-F1
#
_cell.length_a   1.000
_cell.length_b   1.000
_cell.length_c   1.000
_cell.angle_alpha   90.00
_cell.angle_beta   90.00
_cell.angle_gamma   90.00
#
_symmetry.space_group_name_H-M   'P 1'
#
loop_
_entity.id
_entity.type
_entity.pdbx_description
1 polymer ?
#
loop_
_entity_poly.entity_id
_entity_poly.type
_entity_poly.pdbx_seq_one_letter_code
_entity_poly.pdbx_strand_id
1 'polypeptide(L)' 'MVLRSQILAHKLELPSAEQALPGRAARMAVPATHYVNGNPLQGPFPAGLQQAVFALGCFWGAERRFW' A
#
# COMPACT_ATOMS: atom_id res chain seq x y z
N MET A 1 -18.70 9.08 -19.31
CA MET A 1 -17.46 9.76 -18.90
C MET A 1 -17.72 10.30 -17.50
N VAL A 2 -17.34 9.56 -16.45
CA VAL A 2 -17.69 9.94 -15.07
C VAL A 2 -16.93 11.21 -14.72
N LEU A 3 -17.69 12.26 -14.37
CA LEU A 3 -17.15 13.57 -14.06
C LEU A 3 -16.28 13.44 -12.81
N ARG A 4 -14.96 13.63 -12.97
CA ARG A 4 -13.98 13.64 -11.86
C ARG A 4 -14.37 14.59 -10.71
N SER A 5 -15.25 15.56 -10.97
CA SER A 5 -15.82 16.46 -9.97
C SER A 5 -16.67 15.77 -8.90
N GLN A 6 -17.27 14.61 -9.17
CA GLN A 6 -18.10 13.89 -8.20
C GLN A 6 -17.29 13.33 -7.02
N ILE A 7 -16.05 12.89 -7.27
CA ILE A 7 -15.11 12.44 -6.21
C ILE A 7 -14.79 13.59 -5.25
N LEU A 8 -14.74 14.83 -5.76
CA LEU A 8 -14.45 16.02 -4.94
C LEU A 8 -15.67 16.48 -4.14
N ALA A 9 -16.89 16.12 -4.56
CA ALA A 9 -18.14 16.44 -3.87
C ALA A 9 -18.44 15.45 -2.73
N HIS A 10 -18.13 14.16 -2.89
CA HIS A 10 -18.40 13.12 -1.89
C HIS A 10 -17.11 12.60 -1.23
N LYS A 11 -16.40 13.48 -0.52
CA LYS A 11 -15.03 13.22 -0.02
C LYS A 11 -14.90 12.07 0.99
N LEU A 12 -16.01 11.63 1.60
CA LEU A 12 -16.01 10.58 2.63
C LEU A 12 -16.44 9.22 2.09
N GLU A 13 -16.82 9.15 0.81
CA GLU A 13 -17.25 7.90 0.17
C GLU A 13 -16.10 7.28 -0.61
N LEU A 14 -16.07 5.95 -0.65
CA LEU A 14 -15.12 5.24 -1.50
C LEU A 14 -15.54 5.38 -2.97
N PRO A 15 -14.59 5.58 -3.91
CA PRO A 15 -14.92 5.65 -5.33
C PRO A 15 -15.48 4.31 -5.82
N SER A 16 -16.44 4.37 -6.76
CA SER A 16 -16.90 3.19 -7.48
C SER A 16 -15.80 2.63 -8.40
N ALA A 17 -15.99 1.40 -8.90
CA ALA A 17 -15.03 0.77 -9.81
C ALA A 17 -14.82 1.59 -11.10
N GLU A 18 -15.87 2.25 -11.61
CA GLU A 18 -15.83 3.09 -12.80
C GLU A 18 -15.18 4.46 -12.55
N GLN A 19 -15.15 4.90 -11.29
CA GLN A 19 -14.53 6.15 -10.84
C GLN A 19 -13.05 5.98 -10.48
N ALA A 20 -12.63 4.75 -10.13
CA ALA A 20 -11.26 4.44 -9.79
C ALA A 20 -10.31 4.74 -10.96
N LEU A 21 -9.09 5.17 -10.63
CA LEU A 21 -8.04 5.35 -11.63
C LEU A 21 -7.70 3.98 -12.26
N PRO A 22 -7.34 3.93 -13.56
CA PRO A 22 -7.14 2.67 -14.29
C PRO A 22 -5.94 1.82 -13.82
N GLY A 23 -5.20 2.27 -12.80
CA GLY A 23 -4.02 1.59 -12.28
C GLY A 23 -2.85 1.58 -13.26
N ARG A 24 -1.94 0.61 -13.10
CA ARG A 24 -0.81 0.34 -13.99
C ARG A 24 -0.45 -1.14 -13.96
N ALA A 25 0.01 -1.68 -15.09
CA ALA A 25 0.49 -3.06 -15.17
C ALA A 25 1.88 -3.24 -14.54
N ALA A 26 2.75 -2.24 -14.67
CA ALA A 26 4.10 -2.30 -14.12
C ALA A 26 4.09 -2.14 -12.60
N ARG A 27 4.69 -3.11 -11.91
CA ARG A 27 4.90 -3.06 -10.46
C ARG A 27 5.88 -1.94 -10.10
N MET A 28 5.65 -1.26 -8.97
CA MET A 28 6.62 -0.32 -8.43
C MET A 28 7.85 -1.08 -7.91
N ALA A 29 9.04 -0.65 -8.33
CA ALA A 29 10.29 -1.19 -7.82
C ALA A 29 10.46 -0.82 -6.34
N VAL A 30 10.89 -1.79 -5.53
CA VAL A 30 11.27 -1.59 -4.14
C VAL A 30 12.67 -2.16 -3.92
N PRO A 31 13.44 -1.65 -2.94
CA PRO A 31 14.74 -2.22 -2.59
C PRO A 31 14.65 -3.71 -2.26
N ALA A 32 15.74 -4.45 -2.49
CA ALA A 32 15.80 -5.86 -2.16
C ALA A 32 15.80 -6.11 -0.64
N THR A 33 16.45 -5.23 0.11
CA THR A 33 16.66 -5.36 1.55
C THR A 33 16.02 -4.21 2.32
N HIS A 34 15.57 -4.52 3.54
CA HIS A 34 15.01 -3.55 4.46
C HIS A 34 16.12 -2.65 4.97
N TYR A 35 15.89 -1.34 4.92
CA TYR A 35 16.92 -0.34 5.22
C TYR A 35 17.52 -0.48 6.64
N VAL A 36 16.70 -0.83 7.64
CA VAL A 36 17.13 -0.90 9.05
C VAL A 36 17.84 -2.21 9.41
N ASN A 37 17.27 -3.37 9.07
CA ASN A 37 17.75 -4.67 9.55
C ASN A 37 18.42 -5.53 8.45
N GLY A 38 18.41 -5.08 7.18
CA GLY A 38 19.04 -5.79 6.06
C GLY A 38 18.30 -7.04 5.56
N ASN A 39 17.19 -7.44 6.20
CA ASN A 39 16.41 -8.61 5.79
C ASN A 39 15.63 -8.36 4.48
N PRO A 40 15.26 -9.40 3.71
CA PRO A 40 14.51 -9.22 2.47
C PRO A 40 13.13 -8.58 2.72
N LEU A 41 12.79 -7.54 1.94
CA LEU A 41 11.47 -6.89 1.99
C LEU A 41 10.37 -7.70 1.30
N GLN A 42 10.77 -8.60 0.41
CA GLN A 42 9.88 -9.43 -0.38
C GLN A 42 10.23 -10.89 -0.15
N GLY A 43 9.21 -11.75 -0.21
CA GLY A 43 9.41 -13.18 -0.07
C GLY A 43 10.31 -13.78 -1.16
N PRO A 44 10.77 -15.03 -0.95
CA PRO A 44 10.39 -15.91 0.15
C PRO A 44 11.00 -15.49 1.50
N PHE A 45 10.17 -15.47 2.55
CA PHE A 45 10.63 -15.19 3.92
C PHE A 45 11.15 -16.46 4.58
N PRO A 46 12.05 -16.34 5.59
CA PRO A 46 12.49 -17.48 6.39
C PRO A 46 11.33 -18.32 6.95
N ALA A 47 11.56 -19.63 7.05
CA ALA A 47 10.58 -20.56 7.60
C ALA A 47 10.20 -20.19 9.05
N GLY A 48 8.93 -20.38 9.39
CA GLY A 48 8.38 -20.07 10.72
C GLY A 48 7.88 -18.63 10.90
N LEU A 49 8.12 -17.73 9.93
CA LEU A 49 7.55 -16.39 9.94
C LEU A 49 6.12 -16.37 9.36
N GLN A 50 5.33 -15.39 9.80
CA GLN A 50 3.95 -15.15 9.34
C GLN A 50 3.78 -13.67 8.96
N GLN A 51 2.80 -13.38 8.10
CA GLN A 51 2.49 -12.00 7.68
C GLN A 51 1.25 -11.47 8.41
N ALA A 52 1.31 -10.20 8.81
CA ALA A 52 0.18 -9.47 9.36
C ALA A 52 0.02 -8.13 8.61
N VAL A 53 -1.23 -7.67 8.44
CA VAL A 53 -1.57 -6.43 7.73
C VAL A 53 -2.40 -5.53 8.63
N PHE A 54 -1.97 -4.28 8.82
CA PHE A 54 -2.62 -3.30 9.68
C PHE A 54 -2.88 -1.99 8.91
N ALA A 55 -4.01 -1.34 9.19
CA ALA A 55 -4.36 -0.02 8.67
C ALA A 55 -4.43 1.00 9.81
N LEU A 56 -3.35 1.77 9.99
CA LEU A 56 -3.16 2.68 11.15
C LEU A 56 -2.98 4.15 10.73
N GLY A 57 -3.52 4.56 9.59
CA GLY A 57 -3.34 5.91 9.05
C GLY A 57 -2.02 6.06 8.29
N CYS A 58 -1.20 7.06 8.65
CA CYS A 58 0.07 7.33 7.95
C CYS A 58 1.06 6.17 8.14
N PHE A 59 1.36 5.47 7.05
CA PHE A 59 2.25 4.31 7.05
C PHE A 59 3.67 4.58 7.55
N TRP A 60 4.24 5.78 7.39
CA TRP A 60 5.60 6.09 7.89
C TRP A 60 5.72 5.95 9.41
N GLY A 61 4.71 6.43 10.13
CA GLY A 61 4.67 6.32 11.58
C GLY A 61 4.36 4.91 12.04
N ALA A 62 3.47 4.22 11.32
CA ALA A 62 3.06 2.86 11.63
C ALA A 62 4.20 1.86 11.41
N GLU A 63 4.82 1.86 10.22
CA GLU A 63 5.90 0.95 9.84
C GLU A 63 7.07 1.03 10.84
N ARG A 64 7.43 2.24 11.30
CA ARG A 64 8.48 2.47 12.30
C ARG A 64 8.26 1.77 13.64
N ARG A 65 7.00 1.48 13.99
CA ARG A 65 6.68 0.82 15.26
C ARG A 65 6.82 -0.70 15.19
N PHE A 66 6.93 -1.28 13.99
CA PHE A 66 6.96 -2.73 13.81
C PHE A 66 8.32 -3.30 13.38
N TRP A 67 9.24 -2.48 12.85
CA TRP A 67 10.57 -2.94 12.45
C TRP A 67 11.59 -2.97 13.59
#